data_AF-A0A933DS27-F1
#
_entry.id   AF-A0A933DS27-F1
#
_cell.length_a   1.000
_cell.length_b   1.000
_cell.length_c   1.000
_cell.angle_alpha   90.00
_cell.angle_beta   90.00
_cell.angle_gamma   90.00
#
_symmetry.space_group_name_H-M   'P 1'
#
loop_
_entity.id
_entity.type
_entity.pdbx_description
1 polymer ?
#
loop_
_entity_poly.entity_id
_entity_poly.type
_entity_poly.pdbx_seq_one_letter_code
_entity_poly.pdbx_strand_id
1 'polypeptide(L)' 'MKKSREMGMQTFDQALFDLYEAGRIGYEDALRFADSTNEVRLNIKLHGKESKDKDLSKGIEHLDIV' A
#
# COMPACT_ATOMS: atom_id res chain seq x y z
N MET A 1 2.18 -17.00 -1.80
CA MET A 1 2.47 -15.88 -0.87
C MET A 1 1.23 -15.33 -0.16
N LYS A 2 0.08 -15.04 -0.81
CA LYS A 2 -1.13 -14.54 -0.09
C LYS A 2 -1.68 -15.51 0.98
N LYS A 3 -1.56 -16.83 0.79
CA LYS A 3 -1.97 -17.87 1.77
C LYS A 3 -1.06 -17.99 3.02
N SER A 4 0.12 -17.35 3.06
CA SER A 4 1.01 -17.43 4.24
C SER A 4 0.54 -16.56 5.41
N ARG A 5 -0.25 -15.53 5.14
CA ARG A 5 -0.77 -14.63 6.19
C ARG A 5 -1.80 -15.32 7.10
N GLU A 6 -2.54 -16.29 6.54
CA GLU A 6 -3.50 -17.12 7.28
C GLU A 6 -2.83 -18.08 8.27
N MET A 7 -1.54 -18.37 8.10
CA MET A 7 -0.72 -19.13 9.06
C MET A 7 0.01 -18.24 10.08
N GLY A 8 -0.29 -16.94 10.13
CA GLY A 8 0.34 -15.99 11.06
C GLY A 8 1.76 -15.59 10.69
N MET A 9 2.24 -15.95 9.49
CA MET A 9 3.53 -15.47 8.99
C MET A 9 3.37 -14.05 8.42
N GLN A 10 4.15 -13.14 8.97
CA GLN A 10 4.24 -11.77 8.50
C GLN A 10 5.67 -11.52 8.02
N THR A 11 5.81 -11.05 6.78
CA THR A 11 7.10 -10.58 6.27
C THR A 11 7.42 -9.20 6.85
N PHE A 12 8.71 -8.86 6.89
CA PHE A 12 9.13 -7.56 7.40
C PHE A 12 8.53 -6.40 6.58
N ASP A 13 8.53 -6.50 5.25
CA ASP A 13 7.89 -5.55 4.34
C ASP A 13 6.40 -5.35 4.63
N GLN A 14 5.71 -6.43 5.03
CA GLN A 14 4.30 -6.36 5.40
C GLN A 14 4.10 -5.62 6.72
N ALA A 15 4.98 -5.82 7.69
CA ALA A 15 4.99 -5.05 8.94
C ALA A 15 5.26 -3.56 8.69
N LEU A 16 6.18 -3.23 7.78
CA LEU A 16 6.47 -1.85 7.39
C LEU A 16 5.25 -1.19 6.73
N PHE A 17 4.54 -1.90 5.86
CA PHE A 17 3.29 -1.40 5.28
C PHE A 17 2.23 -1.14 6.38
N ASP A 18 2.02 -2.08 7.29
CA ASP A 18 1.02 -1.95 8.36
C ASP A 18 1.39 -0.77 9.31
N LEU A 19 2.69 -0.58 9.62
CA LEU A 19 3.19 0.55 10.42
C LEU A 19 3.01 1.91 9.72
N TYR A 20 3.28 1.96 8.41
CA TYR A 20 3.03 3.16 7.60
C TYR A 20 1.52 3.48 7.56
N GLU A 21 0.66 2.48 7.36
CA GLU A 21 -0.79 2.67 7.33
C GLU A 21 -1.36 3.12 8.68
N ALA A 22 -0.73 2.70 9.78
CA ALA A 22 -1.01 3.16 11.13
C ALA A 22 -0.43 4.56 11.45
N GLY A 23 0.30 5.17 10.51
CA GLY A 23 0.95 6.48 10.70
C GLY A 23 2.08 6.47 11.72
N ARG A 24 2.66 5.30 12.02
CA ARG A 24 3.77 5.15 12.98
C ARG A 24 5.12 5.47 12.38
N ILE A 25 5.28 5.30 11.07
CA ILE A 25 6.50 5.61 10.30
C ILE A 25 6.15 6.40 9.04
N GLY A 26 7.10 7.18 8.53
CA GLY A 26 6.93 7.92 7.28
C GLY A 26 7.02 7.02 6.04
N TYR A 27 6.58 7.53 4.90
CA TYR A 27 6.72 6.84 3.61
C TYR A 27 8.19 6.54 3.27
N GLU A 28 9.07 7.52 3.47
CA GLU A 28 10.50 7.37 3.22
C GLU A 28 11.14 6.33 4.13
N ASP A 29 10.74 6.28 5.41
CA ASP A 29 11.21 5.26 6.35
C ASP A 29 10.75 3.87 5.96
N ALA A 30 9.48 3.72 5.58
CA ALA A 30 8.94 2.44 5.11
C ALA A 30 9.68 1.91 3.88
N LEU A 31 10.06 2.77 2.94
CA LEU A 31 10.85 2.37 1.78
C LEU A 31 12.32 2.11 2.13
N ARG A 32 12.92 2.94 2.99
CA ARG A 32 14.34 2.84 3.35
C ARG A 32 14.68 1.52 4.03
N PHE A 33 13.77 1.00 4.84
CA PHE A 33 13.96 -0.26 5.56
C PHE A 33 13.33 -1.47 4.86
N ALA A 34 12.61 -1.29 3.75
CA ALA A 34 12.04 -2.39 3.01
C ALA A 34 13.12 -3.23 2.31
N ASP A 35 13.02 -4.55 2.43
CA ASP A 35 13.85 -5.48 1.65
C ASP A 35 13.43 -5.40 0.17
N SER A 36 12.12 -5.33 -0.09
CA SER A 36 11.56 -5.10 -1.42
C SER A 36 10.91 -3.71 -1.53
N THR A 37 11.73 -2.65 -1.64
CA THR A 37 11.29 -1.26 -1.88
C THR A 37 10.19 -1.11 -2.95
N ASN A 38 10.33 -1.80 -4.08
CA ASN A 38 9.34 -1.75 -5.16
C ASN A 38 7.99 -2.38 -4.76
N GLU A 39 8.00 -3.49 -4.04
CA GLU A 39 6.77 -4.16 -3.57
C GLU A 39 6.08 -3.34 -2.49
N VAL A 40 6.83 -2.79 -1.53
CA VAL A 40 6.29 -1.90 -0.48
C VAL A 40 5.70 -0.64 -1.11
N ARG A 41 6.40 -0.02 -2.07
CA ARG A 41 5.89 1.13 -2.82
C ARG A 41 4.58 0.81 -3.55
N LEU A 42 4.52 -0.33 -4.23
CA LEU A 42 3.33 -0.75 -4.95
C LEU A 42 2.17 -1.03 -3.99
N ASN A 43 2.42 -1.70 -2.86
CA ASN A 43 1.42 -1.95 -1.83
C ASN A 43 0.89 -0.66 -1.22
N ILE A 44 1.76 0.29 -0.89
CA ILE A 44 1.37 1.63 -0.41
C ILE A 44 0.50 2.34 -1.44
N LYS A 45 0.85 2.30 -2.73
CA LYS A 45 0.06 2.95 -3.79
C LYS A 45 -1.26 2.25 -4.14
N LEU A 46 -1.39 0.95 -3.92
CA LEU A 46 -2.61 0.21 -4.26
C LEU A 46 -3.57 0.10 -3.07
N HIS A 47 -3.03 -0.06 -1.86
CA HIS A 47 -3.80 -0.34 -0.66
C HIS A 47 -3.70 0.75 0.41
N GLY A 48 -2.78 1.71 0.28
CA GLY A 48 -2.61 2.78 1.24
C GLY A 48 -3.85 3.66 1.34
N LYS A 49 -4.02 4.30 2.50
CA LYS A 49 -5.13 5.23 2.76
C LYS A 49 -5.20 6.39 1.76
N GLU A 50 -4.06 6.84 1.24
CA GLU A 50 -3.99 7.87 0.19
C GLU A 50 -4.69 7.44 -1.11
N SER A 51 -4.68 6.14 -1.42
CA SER A 51 -5.34 5.55 -2.59
C SER A 51 -6.84 5.36 -2.38
N LYS A 52 -7.33 5.37 -1.13
CA LYS A 52 -8.76 5.45 -0.84
C LYS A 52 -9.31 6.86 -0.96
N ASP A 53 -8.48 7.89 -0.73
CA ASP A 53 -8.87 9.30 -0.89
C ASP A 53 -8.80 9.75 -2.36
N LYS A 54 -7.81 9.24 -3.11
CA LYS A 54 -7.83 9.24 -4.57
C LYS A 54 -8.76 8.14 -5.06
N ASP A 55 -10.07 8.34 -4.93
CA ASP A 55 -11.07 7.65 -5.72
C ASP A 55 -10.59 7.60 -7.17
N LEU A 56 -10.09 6.45 -7.61
CA LEU A 56 -9.71 6.19 -9.00
C LEU A 56 -10.96 6.35 -9.91
N SER A 57 -12.14 6.23 -9.30
CA SER A 57 -13.48 6.55 -9.80
C SER A 57 -13.64 8.01 -10.23
N LYS A 58 -12.96 8.97 -9.58
CA LYS A 58 -13.07 10.40 -9.92
C LYS A 58 -12.43 10.78 -11.26
N GLY A 59 -11.54 9.93 -11.79
CA GLY A 59 -10.90 10.17 -13.08
C GLY A 59 -11.74 9.72 -14.29
N ILE A 60 -12.74 8.87 -14.08
CA ILE A 60 -13.57 8.25 -15.13
C ILE A 60 -14.98 8.81 -15.21
N GLU A 61 -15.41 9.61 -14.24
CA GLU A 61 -16.71 10.29 -14.24
C GLU A 61 -16.84 11.42 -15.28
N HIS A 62 -15.77 11.76 -16.01
CA HIS A 62 -15.83 12.67 -17.17
C HIS A 62 -15.85 11.96 -18.53
N LEU A 63 -15.81 10.62 -18.59
CA LEU A 63 -16.00 9.87 -19.83
C LEU A 63 -17.47 9.43 -20.00
N ASP A 64 -18.38 10.39 -19.94
CA ASP A 64 -19.67 10.26 -20.62
C ASP A 64 -19.39 10.45 -22.12
N ILE A 65 -19.08 9.35 -22.80
CA ILE A 65 -19.00 9.31 -24.27
C ILE A 65 -20.46 9.36 -24.78
N VAL A 66 -20.81 10.49 -25.38
CA VAL A 66 -22.03 10.72 -26.17
C VAL A 66 -22.01 9.87 -27.45
#